data_AF-A0A0D0BN56-F1
#
_entry.id   AF-A0A0D0BN56-F1
#
_cell.length_a   1.000
_cell.length_b   1.000
_cell.length_c   1.000
_cell.angle_alpha   90.00
_cell.angle_beta   90.00
_cell.angle_gamma   90.00
#
_symmetry.space_group_name_H-M   'P 1'
#
loop_
_entity.id
_entity.type
_entity.pdbx_description
1 polymer ?
#
loop_
_entity_poly.entity_id
_entity_poly.type
_entity_poly.pdbx_seq_one_letter_code
_entity_poly.pdbx_strand_id
1 'polypeptide(L)'
;MQQADRFAEILALAYNNPGGSVTLSAYTAVLIIPVVINIDTKHVQEALNAHNYGTNAKQEADLLHRFNMPEIPPIMGPAVLIDMASVMLLWSLPEVLSSHFQDLMWGALSPINAMLSRSVSEPTANGTWHIVHRNFDGADMQGCLNFSPAWFQQGRNVKVSATLKARNPDQGGRDWLKQMMVPSAVLSAAMAIMHPDLYSMGHEAVIRLYQDLAMPHSDDPAFAEMAEMLRLWLSVFTATSVMVNCSTPFHRDHNSRVQWYDLLASIGTYVSTWF
;
A
#
# COMPACT_ATOMS: atom_id res chain seq x y z
N MET A 1 22.84 7.63 10.98
CA MET A 1 23.77 6.97 10.04
C MET A 1 23.62 5.46 10.19
N GLN A 2 22.42 4.91 9.92
CA GLN A 2 22.12 3.47 10.20
C GLN A 2 20.90 2.88 9.48
N GLN A 3 19.99 3.68 8.88
CA GLN A 3 18.86 3.18 8.06
C GLN A 3 19.03 3.48 6.57
N ALA A 4 19.58 4.66 6.21
CA ALA A 4 19.97 4.96 4.83
C ALA A 4 20.99 3.94 4.30
N ASP A 5 21.97 3.59 5.14
CA ASP A 5 22.97 2.56 4.82
C ASP A 5 22.32 1.18 4.67
N ARG A 6 21.33 0.83 5.51
CA ARG A 6 20.61 -0.44 5.43
C ARG A 6 19.68 -0.54 4.21
N PHE A 7 19.03 0.56 3.84
CA PHE A 7 18.19 0.63 2.65
C PHE A 7 19.05 0.47 1.39
N ALA A 8 20.17 1.20 1.32
CA ALA A 8 21.16 1.08 0.26
C ALA A 8 21.83 -0.31 0.22
N GLU A 9 22.18 -0.89 1.37
CA GLU A 9 22.75 -2.24 1.50
C GLU A 9 21.77 -3.32 1.06
N ILE A 10 20.48 -3.21 1.42
CA ILE A 10 19.44 -4.18 1.02
C ILE A 10 19.11 -4.04 -0.47
N LEU A 11 19.06 -2.82 -1.00
CA LEU A 11 18.98 -2.59 -2.45
C LEU A 11 20.20 -3.17 -3.17
N ALA A 12 21.41 -2.98 -2.63
CA ALA A 12 22.64 -3.54 -3.18
C ALA A 12 22.66 -5.08 -3.07
N LEU A 13 22.18 -5.68 -1.98
CA LEU A 13 22.04 -7.13 -1.80
C LEU A 13 20.99 -7.73 -2.74
N ALA A 14 19.88 -7.03 -2.96
CA ALA A 14 18.86 -7.42 -3.94
C ALA A 14 19.41 -7.33 -5.38
N TYR A 15 20.29 -6.36 -5.66
CA TYR A 15 20.98 -6.22 -6.95
C TYR A 15 22.15 -7.20 -7.15
N ASN A 16 22.87 -7.57 -6.08
CA ASN A 16 24.12 -8.34 -6.12
C ASN A 16 23.93 -9.86 -5.91
N ASN A 17 22.70 -10.37 -5.85
CA ASN A 17 22.41 -11.80 -5.73
C ASN A 17 21.95 -12.34 -7.10
N PRO A 18 22.86 -12.86 -7.97
CA PRO A 18 22.61 -13.07 -9.38
C PRO A 18 22.01 -14.47 -9.65
N GLY A 19 20.97 -14.85 -8.90
CA GLY A 19 20.20 -16.07 -9.16
C GLY A 19 19.14 -15.89 -10.26
N GLY A 20 18.86 -14.66 -10.65
CA GLY A 20 17.98 -14.33 -11.76
C GLY A 20 18.22 -12.88 -12.15
N SER A 21 18.58 -12.65 -13.41
CA SER A 21 18.72 -11.33 -13.99
C SER A 21 17.44 -10.52 -13.75
N VAL A 22 17.44 -9.60 -12.78
CA VAL A 22 16.59 -8.42 -12.89
C VAL A 22 17.29 -7.49 -13.88
N THR A 23 17.30 -7.93 -15.13
CA THR A 23 17.29 -7.00 -16.24
C THR A 23 15.97 -6.25 -16.12
N LEU A 24 15.96 -5.18 -15.31
CA LEU A 24 15.11 -4.04 -15.62
C LEU A 24 15.66 -3.51 -16.95
N SER A 25 15.28 -4.20 -18.02
CA SER A 25 15.87 -3.95 -19.31
C SER A 25 15.55 -2.49 -19.64
N ALA A 26 16.51 -1.79 -20.22
CA ALA A 26 16.28 -0.45 -20.75
C ALA A 26 15.11 -0.37 -21.74
N TYR A 27 14.51 -1.51 -22.14
CA TYR A 27 13.29 -1.59 -22.93
C TYR A 27 12.00 -1.25 -22.16
N THR A 28 11.94 -1.31 -20.82
CA THR A 28 10.70 -0.97 -20.09
C THR A 28 10.41 0.54 -20.11
N ALA A 29 11.45 1.38 -20.22
CA ALA A 29 11.29 2.82 -20.43
C ALA A 29 10.74 3.18 -21.83
N VAL A 30 10.68 2.22 -22.76
CA VAL A 30 10.31 2.45 -24.17
C VAL A 30 8.82 2.18 -24.47
N LEU A 31 8.04 1.62 -23.52
CA LEU A 31 6.67 1.15 -23.77
C LEU A 31 5.62 1.57 -22.73
N ILE A 32 5.89 2.58 -21.89
CA ILE A 32 4.86 3.16 -21.03
C ILE A 32 4.04 4.15 -21.84
N ILE A 33 2.78 3.80 -22.10
CA ILE A 33 1.88 4.61 -22.92
C ILE A 33 1.18 5.64 -22.02
N PRO A 34 1.36 6.95 -22.26
CA PRO A 34 0.55 7.95 -21.57
C PRO A 34 -0.87 7.89 -22.11
N VAL A 35 -1.83 7.72 -21.21
CA VAL A 35 -3.27 7.79 -21.50
C VAL A 35 -3.78 9.09 -20.91
N VAL A 36 -4.10 10.04 -21.80
CA VAL A 36 -4.65 11.34 -21.39
C VAL A 36 -6.15 11.21 -21.22
N ILE A 37 -6.63 11.50 -20.01
CA ILE A 37 -8.06 11.62 -19.72
C ILE A 37 -8.45 13.10 -19.75
N ASN A 38 -9.53 13.40 -20.46
CA ASN A 38 -10.13 14.73 -20.49
C ASN A 38 -10.89 15.06 -19.19
N ILE A 39 -10.17 15.22 -18.09
CA ILE A 39 -10.70 15.63 -16.77
C ILE A 39 -9.83 16.72 -16.15
N ASP A 40 -10.44 17.51 -15.26
CA ASP A 40 -9.74 18.44 -14.38
C ASP A 40 -9.75 17.87 -12.95
N THR A 41 -8.66 17.20 -12.60
CA THR A 41 -8.56 16.41 -11.36
C THR A 41 -8.64 17.28 -10.12
N LYS A 42 -8.17 18.52 -10.21
CA LYS A 42 -8.21 19.48 -9.11
C LYS A 42 -9.65 19.88 -8.80
N HIS A 43 -10.43 20.25 -9.82
CA HIS A 43 -11.83 20.61 -9.62
C HIS A 43 -12.68 19.41 -9.16
N VAL A 44 -12.38 18.20 -9.66
CA VAL A 44 -13.03 16.97 -9.18
C VAL A 44 -12.72 16.78 -7.69
N GLN A 45 -11.46 16.82 -7.26
CA GLN A 45 -11.07 16.66 -5.86
C GLN A 45 -11.76 17.65 -4.92
N GLU A 46 -11.84 18.93 -5.32
CA GLU A 46 -12.50 19.97 -4.51
C GLU A 46 -13.97 19.62 -4.22
N ALA A 47 -14.68 19.02 -5.18
CA ALA A 47 -16.05 18.55 -4.96
C ALA A 47 -16.13 17.24 -4.18
N LEU A 48 -15.11 16.39 -4.24
CA LEU A 48 -15.04 15.12 -3.49
C LEU A 48 -14.67 15.30 -2.01
N ASN A 49 -14.03 16.41 -1.62
CA ASN A 49 -13.56 16.68 -0.25
C ASN A 49 -14.67 16.80 0.83
N ALA A 50 -15.95 16.68 0.47
CA ALA A 50 -16.99 16.44 1.46
C ALA A 50 -16.73 15.07 2.10
N HIS A 51 -16.65 14.97 3.44
CA HIS A 51 -16.33 13.75 4.19
C HIS A 51 -17.34 12.60 3.92
N ASN A 52 -17.22 11.98 2.76
CA ASN A 52 -18.15 11.05 2.18
C ASN A 52 -17.37 9.85 1.67
N TYR A 53 -17.73 8.67 2.17
CA TYR A 53 -17.10 7.38 1.83
C TYR A 53 -17.44 6.90 0.41
N GLY A 54 -18.23 7.67 -0.33
CA GLY A 54 -18.56 7.40 -1.71
C GLY A 54 -19.49 6.22 -1.93
N THR A 55 -20.24 5.79 -0.91
CA THR A 55 -21.06 4.56 -0.99
C THR A 55 -22.43 4.77 -1.64
N ASN A 56 -22.82 6.00 -1.97
CA ASN A 56 -24.13 6.32 -2.56
C ASN A 56 -24.05 6.40 -4.08
N ALA A 57 -24.37 5.29 -4.76
CA ALA A 57 -24.27 5.16 -6.23
C ALA A 57 -24.93 6.29 -7.02
N LYS A 58 -26.07 6.84 -6.56
CA LYS A 58 -26.72 7.97 -7.24
C LYS A 58 -25.87 9.23 -7.16
N GLN A 59 -25.35 9.53 -5.97
CA GLN A 59 -24.46 10.67 -5.77
C GLN A 59 -23.17 10.55 -6.59
N GLU A 60 -22.63 9.33 -6.70
CA GLU A 60 -21.45 9.06 -7.55
C GLU A 60 -21.76 9.29 -9.02
N ALA A 61 -22.88 8.76 -9.51
CA ALA A 61 -23.33 8.99 -10.88
C ALA A 61 -23.55 10.48 -11.18
N ASP A 62 -24.16 11.21 -10.24
CA ASP A 62 -24.36 12.66 -10.35
C ASP A 62 -23.01 13.41 -10.40
N LEU A 63 -21.99 12.96 -9.65
CA LEU A 63 -20.63 13.52 -9.68
C LEU A 63 -19.92 13.21 -11.00
N LEU A 64 -19.95 11.96 -11.47
CA LEU A 64 -19.36 11.56 -12.75
C LEU A 64 -19.98 12.39 -13.89
N HIS A 65 -21.30 12.57 -13.89
CA HIS A 65 -22.01 13.40 -14.85
C HIS A 65 -21.63 14.88 -14.72
N ARG A 66 -21.59 15.43 -13.50
CA ARG A 66 -21.24 16.84 -13.24
C ARG A 66 -19.86 17.21 -13.81
N PHE A 67 -18.90 16.28 -13.76
CA PHE A 67 -17.54 16.50 -14.24
C PHE A 67 -17.26 15.95 -15.63
N ASN A 68 -18.30 15.45 -16.33
CA ASN A 68 -18.15 14.78 -17.63
C ASN A 68 -17.05 13.71 -17.62
N MET A 69 -16.97 12.93 -16.55
CA MET A 69 -15.94 11.90 -16.39
C MET A 69 -16.07 10.89 -17.54
N PRO A 70 -15.06 10.75 -18.40
CA PRO A 70 -15.10 9.79 -19.48
C PRO A 70 -14.98 8.37 -18.91
N GLU A 71 -15.47 7.40 -19.67
CA GLU A 71 -15.15 6.00 -19.40
C GLU A 71 -13.64 5.79 -19.54
N ILE A 72 -13.02 5.26 -18.49
CA ILE A 72 -11.61 4.90 -18.52
C ILE A 72 -11.51 3.58 -19.29
N PRO A 73 -10.75 3.52 -20.40
CA PRO A 73 -10.61 2.28 -21.15
C PRO A 73 -9.86 1.23 -20.31
N PRO A 74 -10.10 -0.08 -20.53
CA PRO A 74 -9.35 -1.12 -19.85
C PRO A 74 -7.85 -0.97 -20.07
N ILE A 75 -7.07 -1.04 -18.99
CA ILE A 75 -5.61 -0.84 -19.04
C ILE A 75 -4.92 -2.21 -19.07
N MET A 76 -4.63 -2.68 -20.28
CA MET A 76 -4.11 -4.03 -20.53
C MET A 76 -2.58 -4.15 -20.51
N GLY A 77 -1.87 -3.02 -20.52
CA GLY A 77 -0.41 -2.98 -20.55
C GLY A 77 0.15 -1.85 -19.69
N PRO A 78 1.48 -1.72 -19.61
CA PRO A 78 2.13 -0.64 -18.87
C PRO A 78 1.64 0.73 -19.35
N ALA A 79 1.01 1.49 -18.46
CA ALA A 79 0.42 2.78 -18.79
C ALA A 79 0.51 3.76 -17.63
N VAL A 80 0.53 5.04 -17.98
CA VAL A 80 0.36 6.13 -17.01
C VAL A 80 -0.86 6.92 -17.41
N LEU A 81 -1.79 7.00 -16.48
CA LEU A 81 -2.99 7.80 -16.63
C LEU A 81 -2.68 9.23 -16.20
N ILE A 82 -2.89 10.19 -17.08
CA ILE A 82 -2.67 11.62 -16.81
C ILE A 82 -3.90 12.44 -17.16
N ASP A 83 -4.10 13.55 -16.47
CA ASP A 83 -5.14 14.51 -16.83
C ASP A 83 -4.67 15.53 -17.87
N MET A 84 -5.54 16.48 -18.22
CA MET A 84 -5.25 17.54 -19.20
C MET A 84 -4.17 18.52 -18.75
N ALA A 85 -3.88 18.59 -17.45
CA ALA A 85 -2.82 19.40 -16.86
C ALA A 85 -1.53 18.60 -16.61
N SER A 86 -1.43 17.38 -17.17
CA SER A 86 -0.32 16.45 -16.97
C SER A 86 -0.14 16.00 -15.52
N VAL A 87 -1.20 16.08 -14.71
CA VAL A 87 -1.22 15.49 -13.38
C VAL A 87 -1.38 13.99 -13.55
N MET A 88 -0.41 13.24 -13.03
CA MET A 88 -0.52 11.78 -12.98
C MET A 88 -1.70 11.38 -12.11
N LEU A 89 -2.32 10.24 -12.41
CA LEU A 89 -3.47 9.72 -11.65
C LEU A 89 -3.29 8.26 -11.29
N LEU A 90 -2.65 7.50 -12.16
CA LEU A 90 -2.42 6.08 -11.97
C LEU A 90 -1.18 5.67 -12.76
N TRP A 91 -0.37 4.82 -12.12
CA TRP A 91 0.60 3.98 -12.80
C TRP A 91 0.04 2.56 -12.82
N SER A 92 -0.14 1.98 -14.01
CA SER A 92 -0.49 0.58 -14.17
C SER A 92 0.71 -0.16 -14.75
N LEU A 93 1.21 -1.16 -14.01
CA LEU A 93 2.37 -1.95 -14.39
C LEU A 93 2.03 -3.44 -14.26
N PRO A 94 1.21 -3.99 -15.18
CA PRO A 94 0.84 -5.40 -15.14
C PRO A 94 2.09 -6.28 -15.31
N GLU A 95 2.10 -7.40 -14.58
CA GLU A 95 3.16 -8.43 -14.64
C GLU A 95 4.58 -7.92 -14.32
N VAL A 96 4.71 -6.76 -13.68
CA VAL A 96 6.03 -6.18 -13.34
C VAL A 96 6.74 -6.93 -12.21
N LEU A 97 5.98 -7.64 -11.35
CA LEU A 97 6.54 -8.44 -10.27
C LEU A 97 6.96 -9.81 -10.78
N SER A 98 8.25 -10.13 -10.65
CA SER A 98 8.77 -11.45 -11.02
C SER A 98 8.16 -12.56 -10.18
N SER A 99 8.11 -13.78 -10.73
CA SER A 99 7.60 -14.96 -10.00
C SER A 99 8.29 -15.15 -8.65
N HIS A 100 9.61 -15.03 -8.62
CA HIS A 100 10.39 -15.12 -7.38
C HIS A 100 9.92 -14.10 -6.32
N PHE A 101 9.64 -12.87 -6.74
CA PHE A 101 9.18 -11.83 -5.82
C PHE A 101 7.76 -12.08 -5.33
N GLN A 102 6.89 -12.56 -6.21
CA GLN A 102 5.54 -13.02 -5.84
C GLN A 102 5.60 -14.17 -4.83
N ASP A 103 6.51 -15.14 -5.02
CA ASP A 103 6.73 -16.26 -4.10
C ASP A 103 7.19 -15.79 -2.71
N LEU A 104 8.07 -14.78 -2.64
CA LEU A 104 8.49 -14.19 -1.37
C LEU A 104 7.31 -13.55 -0.62
N MET A 105 6.50 -12.75 -1.33
CA MET A 105 5.34 -12.09 -0.73
C MET A 105 4.25 -13.12 -0.35
N TRP A 106 4.06 -14.16 -1.16
CA TRP A 106 3.12 -15.24 -0.88
C TRP A 106 3.55 -16.07 0.33
N GLY A 107 4.83 -16.44 0.40
CA GLY A 107 5.42 -17.13 1.55
C GLY A 107 5.27 -16.33 2.85
N ALA A 108 5.37 -15.00 2.76
CA ALA A 108 5.16 -14.10 3.90
C ALA A 108 3.74 -14.16 4.47
N LEU A 109 2.74 -14.68 3.75
CA LEU A 109 1.38 -14.86 4.27
C LEU A 109 1.27 -16.00 5.29
N SER A 110 2.18 -16.99 5.26
CA SER A 110 2.12 -18.18 6.11
C SER A 110 2.05 -17.86 7.62
N PRO A 111 2.92 -16.99 8.19
CA PRO A 111 2.86 -16.60 9.59
C PRO A 111 1.55 -15.91 10.01
N ILE A 112 0.87 -15.22 9.08
CA ILE A 112 -0.34 -14.44 9.37
C ILE A 112 -1.62 -15.14 8.94
N ASN A 113 -1.56 -16.38 8.43
CA ASN A 113 -2.74 -17.08 7.92
C ASN A 113 -3.86 -17.18 8.98
N ALA A 114 -3.52 -17.60 10.19
CA ALA A 114 -4.50 -17.69 11.28
C ALA A 114 -5.05 -16.32 11.71
N MET A 115 -4.23 -15.26 11.61
CA MET A 115 -4.66 -13.89 11.88
C MET A 115 -5.64 -13.38 10.82
N LEU A 116 -5.36 -13.68 9.54
CA LEU A 116 -6.23 -13.36 8.41
C LEU A 116 -7.61 -14.01 8.61
N SER A 117 -7.67 -15.31 8.88
CA SER A 117 -8.96 -15.99 9.11
C SER A 117 -9.76 -15.38 10.25
N ARG A 118 -9.09 -14.95 11.35
CA ARG A 118 -9.76 -14.31 12.50
C ARG A 118 -10.14 -12.85 12.26
N SER A 119 -9.61 -12.20 11.23
CA SER A 119 -9.96 -10.82 10.91
C SER A 119 -11.35 -10.71 10.29
N VAL A 120 -11.84 -11.78 9.65
CA VAL A 120 -13.17 -11.83 9.05
C VAL A 120 -14.22 -11.89 10.15
N SER A 121 -15.19 -10.99 10.07
CA SER A 121 -16.25 -10.81 11.06
C SER A 121 -17.63 -10.86 10.40
N GLU A 122 -18.63 -11.30 11.16
CA GLU A 122 -20.02 -11.22 10.73
C GLU A 122 -20.45 -9.76 10.46
N PRO A 123 -21.37 -9.52 9.51
CA PRO A 123 -21.88 -8.19 9.24
C PRO A 123 -22.49 -7.56 10.50
N THR A 124 -21.94 -6.41 10.91
CA THR A 124 -22.54 -5.57 11.95
C THR A 124 -23.00 -4.24 11.35
N ALA A 125 -23.97 -3.58 11.98
CA ALA A 125 -24.51 -2.31 11.50
C ALA A 125 -23.44 -1.22 11.27
N ASN A 126 -22.31 -1.30 11.98
CA ASN A 126 -21.18 -0.37 11.89
C ASN A 126 -19.87 -1.05 11.41
N GLY A 127 -19.97 -2.24 10.82
CA GLY A 127 -18.80 -3.00 10.39
C GLY A 127 -18.06 -2.31 9.23
N THR A 128 -16.74 -2.25 9.31
CA THR A 128 -15.91 -1.77 8.20
C THR A 128 -15.92 -2.78 7.07
N TRP A 129 -16.12 -2.34 5.83
CA TRP A 129 -16.21 -3.22 4.67
C TRP A 129 -15.01 -4.17 4.52
N HIS A 130 -13.83 -3.74 4.97
CA HIS A 130 -12.59 -4.52 4.99
C HIS A 130 -12.68 -5.87 5.72
N ILE A 131 -13.63 -6.06 6.64
CA ILE A 131 -13.70 -7.25 7.50
C ILE A 131 -15.04 -7.98 7.43
N VAL A 132 -16.01 -7.50 6.64
CA VAL A 132 -17.34 -8.11 6.58
C VAL A 132 -17.30 -9.41 5.78
N HIS A 133 -17.75 -10.52 6.38
CA HIS A 133 -17.73 -11.86 5.78
C HIS A 133 -18.28 -11.91 4.34
N ARG A 134 -19.34 -11.15 4.03
CA ARG A 134 -19.96 -11.13 2.68
C ARG A 134 -19.02 -10.67 1.56
N ASN A 135 -17.90 -10.04 1.91
CA ASN A 135 -16.91 -9.56 0.95
C ASN A 135 -15.79 -10.59 0.72
N PHE A 136 -15.86 -11.79 1.28
CA PHE A 136 -14.84 -12.82 1.07
C PHE A 136 -15.44 -14.07 0.43
N ASP A 137 -14.69 -14.66 -0.52
CA ASP A 137 -15.19 -15.71 -1.40
C ASP A 137 -14.98 -17.14 -0.86
N GLY A 138 -14.70 -17.30 0.43
CA GLY A 138 -14.60 -18.61 1.08
C GLY A 138 -13.40 -19.46 0.65
N ALA A 139 -12.36 -18.82 0.10
CA ALA A 139 -11.11 -19.48 -0.26
C ALA A 139 -10.31 -19.94 0.97
N ASP A 140 -9.35 -20.85 0.77
CA ASP A 140 -8.51 -21.45 1.83
C ASP A 140 -7.81 -20.41 2.72
N MET A 141 -7.52 -19.23 2.17
CA MET A 141 -7.00 -18.07 2.90
C MET A 141 -7.86 -16.84 2.58
N GLN A 142 -8.29 -16.13 3.61
CA GLN A 142 -9.07 -14.90 3.47
C GLN A 142 -8.89 -14.00 4.69
N GLY A 143 -8.96 -12.69 4.48
CA GLY A 143 -8.90 -11.72 5.57
C GLY A 143 -8.30 -10.39 5.18
N CYS A 144 -8.32 -9.45 6.12
CA CYS A 144 -7.70 -8.14 5.99
C CYS A 144 -6.95 -7.77 7.27
N LEU A 145 -5.66 -7.44 7.14
CA LEU A 145 -4.82 -7.02 8.24
C LEU A 145 -4.11 -5.72 7.91
N ASN A 146 -4.03 -4.82 8.89
CA ASN A 146 -3.29 -3.57 8.78
C ASN A 146 -2.01 -3.65 9.62
N PHE A 147 -0.92 -3.18 9.04
CA PHE A 147 0.41 -3.14 9.63
C PHE A 147 0.91 -1.71 9.63
N SER A 148 1.47 -1.30 10.74
CA SER A 148 2.17 -0.02 10.86
C SER A 148 2.99 0.04 12.13
N PRO A 149 4.21 0.57 12.04
CA PRO A 149 5.06 0.78 13.21
C PRO A 149 4.68 2.07 13.95
N ALA A 150 3.91 2.96 13.31
CA ALA A 150 3.60 4.31 13.77
C ALA A 150 2.20 4.73 13.27
N TRP A 151 1.15 4.05 13.74
CA TRP A 151 -0.21 4.31 13.30
C TRP A 151 -0.76 5.59 13.93
N PHE A 152 -1.25 6.48 13.07
CA PHE A 152 -1.99 7.65 13.52
C PHE A 152 -3.42 7.24 13.92
N GLN A 153 -3.68 7.13 15.22
CA GLN A 153 -5.04 7.05 15.73
C GLN A 153 -5.57 8.47 15.84
N GLN A 154 -6.60 8.82 15.06
CA GLN A 154 -7.24 10.15 15.10
C GLN A 154 -7.45 10.61 16.55
N GLY A 155 -6.65 11.59 17.01
CA GLY A 155 -6.74 12.18 18.35
C GLY A 155 -5.92 11.53 19.49
N ARG A 156 -4.95 10.64 19.20
CA ARG A 156 -4.04 10.05 20.22
C ARG A 156 -2.59 10.03 19.76
N ASN A 157 -1.66 9.84 20.69
CA ASN A 157 -0.24 9.58 20.42
C ASN A 157 -0.07 8.41 19.44
N VAL A 158 0.92 8.51 18.56
CA VAL A 158 1.31 7.50 17.57
C VAL A 158 1.64 6.17 18.28
N LYS A 159 1.16 5.05 17.72
CA LYS A 159 1.38 3.70 18.30
C LYS A 159 1.55 2.63 17.22
N VAL A 160 2.25 1.56 17.56
CA VAL A 160 2.29 0.35 16.74
C VAL A 160 0.88 -0.22 16.54
N SER A 161 0.58 -0.65 15.30
CA SER A 161 -0.65 -1.36 14.93
C SER A 161 -0.88 -2.62 15.78
N ALA A 162 -2.13 -3.01 16.02
CA ALA A 162 -2.44 -4.17 16.88
C ALA A 162 -1.74 -5.46 16.42
N THR A 163 -1.63 -5.65 15.11
CA THR A 163 -0.96 -6.76 14.43
C THR A 163 0.51 -6.90 14.78
N LEU A 164 1.20 -5.79 15.08
CA LEU A 164 2.64 -5.73 15.35
C LEU A 164 3.01 -5.61 16.85
N LYS A 165 2.02 -5.47 17.74
CA LYS A 165 2.27 -5.34 19.17
C LYS A 165 2.88 -6.62 19.77
N ALA A 166 3.89 -6.49 20.61
CA ALA A 166 4.54 -7.53 21.40
C ALA A 166 3.53 -8.31 22.25
N ARG A 167 2.52 -7.61 22.79
CA ARG A 167 1.45 -8.24 23.59
C ARG A 167 0.42 -9.01 22.76
N ASN A 168 0.51 -9.00 21.42
CA ASN A 168 -0.36 -9.82 20.59
C ASN A 168 0.02 -11.29 20.85
N PRO A 169 -0.92 -12.16 21.29
CA PRO A 169 -0.59 -13.57 21.51
C PRO A 169 -0.12 -14.27 20.23
N ASP A 170 -0.56 -13.78 19.07
CA ASP A 170 -0.10 -14.23 17.77
C ASP A 170 1.04 -13.32 17.28
N GLN A 171 2.27 -13.85 17.28
CA GLN A 171 3.47 -13.13 16.82
C GLN A 171 3.64 -13.15 15.30
N GLY A 172 2.71 -13.78 14.57
CA GLY A 172 2.76 -13.91 13.10
C GLY A 172 2.93 -12.58 12.39
N GLY A 173 2.35 -11.49 12.92
CA GLY A 173 2.50 -10.17 12.33
C GLY A 173 3.94 -9.64 12.32
N ARG A 174 4.73 -9.92 13.36
CA ARG A 174 6.14 -9.53 13.43
C ARG A 174 6.99 -10.39 12.50
N ASP A 175 6.66 -11.67 12.34
CA ASP A 175 7.36 -12.55 11.41
C ASP A 175 7.03 -12.23 9.95
N TRP A 176 5.78 -11.87 9.64
CA TRP A 176 5.40 -11.28 8.36
C TRP A 176 6.23 -10.04 8.06
N LEU A 177 6.39 -9.11 9.02
CA LEU A 177 7.16 -7.89 8.81
C LEU A 177 8.63 -8.19 8.48
N LYS A 178 9.26 -9.16 9.14
CA LYS A 178 10.63 -9.61 8.83
C LYS A 178 10.72 -10.18 7.41
N GLN A 179 9.76 -11.00 7.01
CA GLN A 179 9.74 -11.63 5.68
C GLN A 179 9.45 -10.61 4.57
N MET A 180 8.67 -9.56 4.87
CA MET A 180 8.34 -8.49 3.92
C MET A 180 9.39 -7.41 3.80
N MET A 181 10.50 -7.45 4.55
CA MET A 181 11.55 -6.42 4.47
C MET A 181 12.05 -6.20 3.03
N VAL A 182 12.47 -7.26 2.35
CA VAL A 182 12.97 -7.17 0.97
C VAL A 182 11.85 -6.75 0.01
N PRO A 183 10.66 -7.37 0.04
CA PRO A 183 9.55 -6.90 -0.77
C PRO A 183 9.19 -5.42 -0.59
N SER A 184 9.05 -4.94 0.64
CA SER A 184 8.73 -3.55 0.93
C SER A 184 9.82 -2.57 0.46
N ALA A 185 11.10 -2.97 0.55
CA ALA A 185 12.20 -2.15 0.06
C ALA A 185 12.16 -1.98 -1.47
N VAL A 186 11.90 -3.07 -2.21
CA VAL A 186 11.78 -3.03 -3.68
C VAL A 186 10.58 -2.19 -4.11
N LEU A 187 9.43 -2.37 -3.47
CA LEU A 187 8.23 -1.56 -3.71
C LEU A 187 8.48 -0.07 -3.44
N SER A 188 9.23 0.26 -2.39
CA SER A 188 9.65 1.63 -2.11
C SER A 188 10.62 2.19 -3.14
N ALA A 189 11.55 1.37 -3.64
CA ALA A 189 12.45 1.77 -4.71
C ALA A 189 11.68 2.04 -6.02
N ALA A 190 10.64 1.27 -6.31
CA ALA A 190 9.75 1.54 -7.44
C ALA A 190 9.07 2.92 -7.29
N MET A 191 8.64 3.29 -6.08
CA MET A 191 8.11 4.64 -5.81
C MET A 191 9.13 5.75 -6.05
N ALA A 192 10.41 5.52 -5.76
CA ALA A 192 11.47 6.50 -6.04
C ALA A 192 11.61 6.81 -7.54
N ILE A 193 11.21 5.87 -8.41
CA ILE A 193 11.23 6.01 -9.87
C ILE A 193 9.91 6.59 -10.37
N MET A 194 8.78 6.02 -9.95
CA MET A 194 7.44 6.40 -10.45
C MET A 194 6.96 7.75 -9.91
N HIS A 195 7.29 8.08 -8.66
CA HIS A 195 6.86 9.32 -8.02
C HIS A 195 7.92 9.83 -7.03
N PRO A 196 9.04 10.41 -7.51
CA PRO A 196 10.17 10.83 -6.69
C PRO A 196 9.81 11.79 -5.54
N ASP A 197 8.86 12.70 -5.76
CA ASP A 197 8.43 13.64 -4.73
C ASP A 197 7.70 12.95 -3.57
N LEU A 198 6.78 12.03 -3.85
CA LEU A 198 6.06 11.26 -2.84
C LEU A 198 7.01 10.31 -2.10
N TYR A 199 7.94 9.68 -2.81
CA TYR A 199 9.01 8.91 -2.19
C TYR A 199 9.83 9.77 -1.23
N SER A 200 10.26 10.96 -1.66
CA SER A 200 11.08 11.86 -0.84
C SER A 200 10.33 12.32 0.41
N MET A 201 9.05 12.67 0.28
CA MET A 201 8.20 13.04 1.41
C MET A 201 7.99 11.88 2.39
N GLY A 202 7.70 10.67 1.90
CA GLY A 202 7.51 9.48 2.73
C GLY A 202 8.81 9.07 3.43
N HIS A 203 9.93 9.08 2.72
CA HIS A 203 11.25 8.80 3.28
C HIS A 203 11.64 9.80 4.37
N GLU A 204 11.43 11.10 4.15
CA GLU A 204 11.64 12.13 5.16
C GLU A 204 10.73 11.93 6.38
N ALA A 205 9.47 11.55 6.18
CA ALA A 205 8.56 11.24 7.27
C ALA A 205 9.06 10.05 8.13
N VAL A 206 9.55 8.97 7.50
CA VAL A 206 10.14 7.82 8.20
C VAL A 206 11.42 8.22 8.94
N ILE A 207 12.28 9.05 8.33
CA ILE A 207 13.49 9.58 9.00
C ILE A 207 13.11 10.39 10.24
N ARG A 208 12.13 11.28 10.13
CA ARG A 208 11.68 12.09 11.27
C ARG A 208 11.12 11.23 12.39
N LEU A 209 10.32 10.21 12.06
CA LEU A 209 9.88 9.22 13.04
C LEU A 209 11.07 8.55 13.74
N TYR A 210 12.11 8.18 13.00
CA TYR A 210 13.32 7.59 13.58
C TYR A 210 14.08 8.58 14.49
N GLN A 211 14.26 9.82 14.04
CA GLN A 211 14.95 10.86 14.79
C GLN A 211 14.21 11.21 16.07
N ASP A 212 12.89 11.37 15.98
CA ASP A 212 12.03 11.61 17.12
C ASP A 212 12.21 10.48 18.12
N LEU A 213 12.12 9.20 17.70
CA LEU A 213 12.28 8.05 18.60
C LEU A 213 13.71 7.83 19.12
N ALA A 214 14.73 8.36 18.45
CA ALA A 214 16.13 8.30 18.88
C ALA A 214 16.47 9.33 19.98
N MET A 215 15.59 10.29 20.24
CA MET A 215 15.73 11.19 21.38
C MET A 215 15.52 10.43 22.70
N PRO A 216 16.19 10.83 23.80
CA PRO A 216 15.96 10.22 25.11
C PRO A 216 14.52 10.50 25.56
N HIS A 217 13.62 9.57 25.23
CA HIS A 217 12.29 9.53 25.81
C HIS A 217 12.36 8.84 27.18
N SER A 218 11.31 9.00 27.99
CA SER A 218 11.14 8.19 29.20
C SER A 218 11.29 6.70 28.88
N ASP A 219 11.51 5.85 29.90
CA ASP A 219 11.53 4.37 29.80
C ASP A 219 10.17 3.77 29.35
N ASP A 220 9.41 4.45 28.49
CA ASP A 220 8.11 4.04 27.96
C ASP A 220 8.31 2.86 26.99
N PRO A 221 7.82 1.66 27.35
CA PRO A 221 7.95 0.48 26.51
C PRO A 221 7.32 0.64 25.12
N ALA A 222 6.33 1.53 24.96
CA ALA A 222 5.70 1.78 23.67
C ALA A 222 6.65 2.46 22.67
N PHE A 223 7.57 3.31 23.14
CA PHE A 223 8.58 3.95 22.30
C PHE A 223 9.64 2.95 21.83
N ALA A 224 10.12 2.10 22.73
CA ALA A 224 11.05 1.02 22.38
C ALA A 224 10.46 0.06 21.34
N GLU A 225 9.18 -0.27 21.49
CA GLU A 225 8.44 -1.12 20.55
C GLU A 225 8.30 -0.48 19.16
N MET A 226 7.95 0.81 19.09
CA MET A 226 7.90 1.55 17.82
C MET A 226 9.27 1.57 17.13
N ALA A 227 10.34 1.84 17.88
CA ALA A 227 11.69 1.86 17.36
C ALA A 227 12.11 0.48 16.82
N GLU A 228 11.76 -0.61 17.50
CA GLU A 228 11.99 -1.97 17.03
C GLU A 228 11.29 -2.22 15.69
N MET A 229 10.00 -1.87 15.57
CA MET A 229 9.22 -2.12 14.35
C MET A 229 9.69 -1.24 13.19
N LEU A 230 10.04 0.03 13.43
CA LEU A 230 10.58 0.92 12.40
C LEU A 230 11.90 0.41 11.81
N ARG A 231 12.74 -0.28 12.58
CA ARG A 231 13.99 -0.86 12.05
C ARG A 231 13.75 -1.95 11.01
N LEU A 232 12.59 -2.61 11.05
CA LEU A 232 12.16 -3.61 10.09
C LEU A 232 11.28 -3.03 8.97
N TRP A 233 10.85 -1.78 9.13
CA TRP A 233 9.94 -1.12 8.21
C TRP A 233 10.71 -0.45 7.06
N LEU A 234 10.81 -1.16 5.94
CA LEU A 234 11.49 -0.69 4.74
C LEU A 234 10.53 -0.09 3.70
N SER A 235 9.37 0.39 4.14
CA SER A 235 8.40 1.11 3.30
C SER A 235 8.50 2.62 3.52
N VAL A 236 8.39 3.41 2.44
CA VAL A 236 8.19 4.88 2.52
C VAL A 236 6.77 5.28 2.94
N PHE A 237 5.83 4.34 2.92
CA PHE A 237 4.50 4.51 3.50
C PHE A 237 4.51 4.14 4.97
N THR A 238 3.73 4.81 5.81
CA THR A 238 3.65 4.52 7.25
C THR A 238 2.71 3.36 7.60
N ALA A 239 2.02 2.80 6.59
CA ALA A 239 1.03 1.76 6.73
C ALA A 239 1.10 0.78 5.56
N THR A 240 0.66 -0.46 5.80
CA THR A 240 0.45 -1.47 4.76
C THR A 240 -0.75 -2.31 5.13
N SER A 241 -1.64 -2.54 4.16
CA SER A 241 -2.81 -3.40 4.31
C SER A 241 -2.60 -4.66 3.49
N VAL A 242 -2.81 -5.82 4.11
CA VAL A 242 -2.82 -7.12 3.43
C VAL A 242 -4.26 -7.56 3.31
N MET A 243 -4.76 -7.65 2.07
CA MET A 243 -6.12 -8.06 1.75
C MET A 243 -6.06 -9.34 0.93
N VAL A 244 -6.63 -10.43 1.44
CA VAL A 244 -6.62 -11.74 0.78
C VAL A 244 -8.06 -12.16 0.48
N ASN A 245 -8.32 -12.44 -0.80
CA ASN A 245 -9.64 -12.87 -1.31
C ASN A 245 -10.79 -12.00 -0.79
N CYS A 246 -10.55 -10.68 -0.75
CA CYS A 246 -11.49 -9.66 -0.30
C CYS A 246 -11.99 -8.87 -1.50
N SER A 247 -13.30 -8.84 -1.69
CA SER A 247 -13.99 -7.93 -2.59
C SER A 247 -13.97 -6.51 -2.00
N THR A 248 -13.53 -5.57 -2.83
CA THR A 248 -13.53 -4.15 -2.49
C THR A 248 -14.81 -3.50 -3.03
N PRO A 249 -15.84 -3.27 -2.19
CA PRO A 249 -17.04 -2.59 -2.64
C PRO A 249 -16.71 -1.15 -3.04
N PHE A 250 -17.61 -0.56 -3.83
CA PHE A 250 -17.47 0.82 -4.25
C PHE A 250 -17.35 1.76 -3.04
N HIS A 251 -16.23 2.49 -2.97
CA HIS A 251 -15.91 3.42 -1.89
C HIS A 251 -14.89 4.47 -2.35
N ARG A 252 -14.66 5.47 -1.51
CA ARG A 252 -13.63 6.52 -1.69
C ARG A 252 -12.88 6.77 -0.39
N ASP A 253 -11.59 7.05 -0.52
CA ASP A 253 -10.77 7.54 0.58
C ASP A 253 -10.94 9.05 0.74
N HIS A 254 -11.69 9.45 1.76
CA HIS A 254 -12.13 10.84 1.97
C HIS A 254 -11.04 11.79 2.49
N ASN A 255 -9.80 11.31 2.69
CA ASN A 255 -8.67 12.09 3.23
C ASN A 255 -7.48 12.18 2.26
N SER A 256 -7.63 11.72 1.01
CA SER A 256 -6.56 11.81 0.03
C SER A 256 -6.47 13.21 -0.62
N ARG A 257 -5.30 13.54 -1.17
CA ARG A 257 -5.07 14.71 -2.02
C ARG A 257 -4.67 14.21 -3.40
N VAL A 258 -4.86 15.01 -4.45
CA VAL A 258 -4.49 14.65 -5.84
C VAL A 258 -3.01 14.20 -5.97
N GLN A 259 -2.13 14.69 -5.10
CA GLN A 259 -0.71 14.37 -5.10
C GLN A 259 -0.35 13.13 -4.26
N TRP A 260 -1.33 12.55 -3.55
CA TRP A 260 -1.13 11.42 -2.65
C TRP A 260 -1.62 10.16 -3.33
N TYR A 261 -0.73 9.17 -3.38
CA TYR A 261 -0.99 7.90 -4.01
C TYR A 261 -0.84 6.80 -2.98
N ASP A 262 -1.66 5.77 -3.13
CA ASP A 262 -1.41 4.47 -2.56
C ASP A 262 -0.62 3.61 -3.55
N LEU A 263 0.20 2.72 -3.02
CA LEU A 263 0.88 1.70 -3.80
C LEU A 263 0.15 0.37 -3.60
N LEU A 264 -0.41 -0.17 -4.69
CA LEU A 264 -1.03 -1.48 -4.69
C LEU A 264 -0.12 -2.51 -5.38
N ALA A 265 0.11 -3.64 -4.72
CA ALA A 265 0.78 -4.79 -5.29
C ALA A 265 -0.12 -6.01 -5.14
N SER A 266 -0.45 -6.66 -6.26
CA SER A 266 -1.25 -7.87 -6.32
C SER A 266 -0.36 -9.09 -6.61
N ILE A 267 -0.65 -10.20 -5.93
CA ILE A 267 0.05 -11.49 -6.10
C ILE A 267 -0.97 -12.62 -6.06
N GLY A 268 -0.64 -13.73 -6.70
CA GLY A 268 -1.48 -14.93 -6.73
C GLY A 268 -1.95 -15.28 -8.13
N THR A 269 -2.76 -16.33 -8.22
CA THR A 269 -3.28 -16.80 -9.51
C THR A 269 -4.60 -16.12 -9.81
N TYR A 270 -4.64 -15.35 -10.88
CA TYR A 270 -5.85 -14.70 -11.36
C TYR A 270 -6.35 -15.43 -12.61
N VAL A 271 -7.62 -15.85 -12.61
CA VAL A 271 -8.28 -16.38 -13.80
C VAL A 271 -8.74 -15.16 -14.61
N SER A 272 -7.85 -14.64 -15.47
CA SER A 272 -8.04 -13.43 -16.30
C SER A 272 -8.39 -12.15 -15.53
N THR A 273 -7.40 -11.29 -15.26
CA THR A 273 -7.64 -9.95 -14.72
C THR A 273 -7.82 -8.92 -15.83
N TRP A 274 -8.96 -8.23 -15.79
CA TRP A 274 -9.18 -6.95 -16.46
C TRP A 274 -9.12 -5.87 -15.37
N PHE A 275 -8.35 -4.79 -15.60
CA PHE A 275 -8.45 -3.54 -14.86
C PHE A 275 -9.14 -2.50 -15.73
#